data_AF-R9GX59-F1
#
_entry.id   AF-R9GX59-F1
#
_cell.length_a   1.000
_cell.length_b   1.000
_cell.length_c   1.000
_cell.angle_alpha   90.00
_cell.angle_beta   90.00
_cell.angle_gamma   90.00
#
_symmetry.space_group_name_H-M   'P 1'
#
loop_
_entity.id
_entity.type
_entity.pdbx_description
1 polymer ?
#
loop_
_entity_poly.entity_id
_entity_poly.type
_entity_poly.pdbx_seq_one_letter_code
_entity_poly.pdbx_strand_id
1 'polypeptide(L)'
;MGDDVILQYRFNEKTGTVTPKQPSAVHVKKDAGPRQLVFDPNGHDVFGVNELDGTVNRYQLNDSGLLKLVFSYSVVQAVRMTLLEVLHFQRSIT
;
A
#
# COMPACT_ATOMS: atom_id res chain seq x y z
N MET A 1 17.87 3.95 1.92
CA MET A 1 17.46 2.61 2.40
C MET A 1 16.19 2.24 1.66
N GLY A 2 16.20 1.17 0.88
CA GLY A 2 15.11 0.81 -0.04
C GLY A 2 14.98 1.77 -1.24
N ASP A 3 14.51 1.28 -2.38
CA ASP A 3 14.40 2.06 -3.63
C ASP A 3 13.09 2.87 -3.73
N ASP A 4 12.40 3.09 -2.61
CA ASP A 4 11.07 3.74 -2.56
C ASP A 4 10.06 3.11 -3.53
N VAL A 5 10.06 1.77 -3.58
CA VAL A 5 9.17 0.97 -4.43
C VAL A 5 8.55 -0.19 -3.67
N ILE A 6 7.35 -0.58 -4.09
CA ILE A 6 6.76 -1.89 -3.82
C ILE A 6 6.96 -2.75 -5.07
N LEU A 7 7.66 -3.86 -4.95
CA LEU A 7 7.87 -4.80 -6.05
C LEU A 7 6.70 -5.79 -6.15
N GLN A 8 6.30 -6.10 -7.37
CA GLN A 8 5.14 -6.92 -7.69
C GLN A 8 5.57 -8.17 -8.45
N TYR A 9 5.33 -9.34 -7.88
CA TYR A 9 5.68 -10.62 -8.47
C TYR A 9 4.47 -11.54 -8.58
N ARG A 10 4.50 -12.43 -9.57
CA ARG A 10 3.65 -13.63 -9.63
C ARG A 10 4.43 -14.79 -9.05
N PHE A 11 3.86 -15.48 -8.06
CA PHE A 11 4.40 -16.72 -7.53
C PHE A 11 3.86 -17.92 -8.32
N ASN A 12 4.74 -18.84 -8.69
CA ASN A 12 4.39 -20.12 -9.29
C ASN A 12 4.57 -21.23 -8.25
N GLU A 13 3.46 -21.73 -7.71
CA GLU A 13 3.46 -22.75 -6.66
C GLU A 13 4.07 -24.09 -7.10
N LYS A 14 4.00 -24.43 -8.40
CA LYS A 14 4.54 -25.70 -8.92
C LYS A 14 6.06 -25.71 -8.96
N THR A 15 6.66 -24.56 -9.27
CA THR A 15 8.12 -24.41 -9.42
C THR A 15 8.77 -23.72 -8.23
N GLY A 16 7.99 -23.10 -7.34
CA GLY A 16 8.48 -22.28 -6.23
C GLY A 16 9.14 -20.97 -6.66
N THR A 17 8.96 -20.55 -7.92
CA THR A 17 9.65 -19.37 -8.47
C THR A 17 8.74 -18.15 -8.51
N VAL A 18 9.38 -16.97 -8.49
CA VAL A 18 8.70 -15.68 -8.71
C VAL A 18 9.09 -15.07 -10.04
N THR A 19 8.13 -14.47 -10.74
CA THR A 19 8.38 -13.68 -11.95
C THR A 19 7.84 -12.27 -11.78
N PRO A 20 8.56 -11.22 -12.21
CA PRO A 20 8.05 -9.85 -12.11
C PRO A 20 6.72 -9.70 -12.84
N LYS A 21 5.76 -9.00 -12.23
CA LYS A 21 4.55 -8.55 -12.93
C LYS A 21 4.87 -7.38 -13.86
N GLN A 22 3.87 -6.95 -14.64
CA GLN A 22 3.94 -5.73 -15.45
C GLN A 22 2.77 -4.80 -15.08
N PRO A 23 3.04 -3.62 -14.49
CA PRO A 23 4.35 -3.13 -14.05
C PRO A 23 4.95 -3.94 -12.89
N SER A 24 6.29 -4.03 -12.83
CA SER A 24 7.01 -4.79 -11.80
C SER A 24 7.17 -4.04 -10.48
N ALA A 25 6.96 -2.72 -10.50
CA ALA A 25 7.11 -1.85 -9.34
C ALA A 25 5.99 -0.81 -9.26
N VAL A 26 5.61 -0.46 -8.04
CA VAL A 26 4.84 0.75 -7.73
C VAL A 26 5.75 1.68 -6.97
N HIS A 27 6.02 2.84 -7.54
CA HIS A 27 6.81 3.87 -6.87
C HIS A 27 5.98 4.53 -5.76
N VAL A 28 6.61 4.72 -4.61
CA VAL A 28 6.11 5.60 -3.56
C VAL A 28 6.88 6.91 -3.59
N LYS A 29 6.46 7.85 -2.75
CA LYS A 29 7.18 9.11 -2.59
C LYS A 29 8.63 8.83 -2.19
N LYS A 30 9.55 9.61 -2.75
CA LYS A 30 10.97 9.52 -2.42
C LYS A 30 11.18 9.66 -0.91
N ASP A 31 12.05 8.82 -0.37
CA ASP A 31 12.43 8.69 1.03
C ASP A 31 11.25 8.36 1.97
N ALA A 32 10.15 7.80 1.46
CA ALA A 32 9.01 7.38 2.28
C ALA A 32 9.31 6.08 3.05
N GLY A 33 10.14 5.20 2.49
CA GLY A 33 10.54 3.96 3.15
C GLY A 33 9.38 2.99 3.41
N PRO A 34 8.80 2.38 2.35
CA PRO A 34 7.73 1.39 2.51
C PRO A 34 8.26 0.14 3.25
N ARG A 35 7.51 -0.38 4.22
CA ARG A 35 7.92 -1.53 5.06
C ARG A 35 6.91 -2.65 5.16
N GLN A 36 5.65 -2.31 5.35
CA GLN A 36 4.60 -3.28 5.70
C GLN A 36 3.42 -3.08 4.77
N LEU A 37 2.79 -4.20 4.39
CA LEU A 37 1.57 -4.24 3.58
C LEU A 37 0.49 -5.02 4.34
N VAL A 38 -0.74 -4.52 4.32
CA VAL A 38 -1.91 -5.17 4.90
C VAL A 38 -3.02 -5.18 3.86
N PHE A 39 -3.61 -6.33 3.60
CA PHE A 39 -4.76 -6.47 2.71
C PHE A 39 -6.04 -6.17 3.50
N ASP A 40 -6.98 -5.47 2.89
CA ASP A 40 -8.31 -5.35 3.49
C ASP A 40 -9.01 -6.72 3.50
N PRO A 41 -9.95 -6.97 4.43
CA PRO A 41 -10.63 -8.26 4.53
C PRO A 41 -11.39 -8.69 3.27
N ASN A 42 -11.84 -7.73 2.45
CA ASN A 42 -12.57 -8.01 1.21
C ASN A 42 -11.64 -8.20 0.00
N GLY A 43 -10.34 -7.93 0.13
CA GLY A 43 -9.32 -8.14 -0.89
C GLY A 43 -9.33 -7.12 -2.04
N HIS A 44 -9.99 -5.99 -1.89
CA HIS A 44 -10.06 -4.91 -2.89
C HIS A 44 -8.98 -3.84 -2.71
N ASP A 45 -8.49 -3.66 -1.48
CA ASP A 45 -7.54 -2.64 -1.10
C ASP A 45 -6.33 -3.23 -0.36
N VAL A 46 -5.19 -2.56 -0.49
CA VAL A 46 -3.96 -2.84 0.25
C VAL A 46 -3.46 -1.55 0.87
N PHE A 47 -3.04 -1.61 2.14
CA PHE A 47 -2.47 -0.49 2.86
C PHE A 47 -0.98 -0.69 3.06
N GLY A 48 -0.18 0.29 2.67
CA GLY A 48 1.27 0.29 2.84
C GLY A 48 1.74 1.33 3.84
N VAL A 49 2.48 0.90 4.86
CA VAL A 49 3.07 1.78 5.87
C VAL A 49 4.45 2.23 5.42
N ASN A 50 4.65 3.55 5.40
CA ASN A 50 5.90 4.23 5.08
C ASN A 50 6.52 4.76 6.37
N GLU A 51 7.63 4.14 6.78
CA GLU A 51 8.26 4.38 8.08
C GLU A 51 8.93 5.76 8.15
N LEU A 52 9.56 6.19 7.06
CA LEU A 52 10.49 7.32 7.09
C LEU A 52 9.78 8.67 6.96
N ASP A 53 8.62 8.73 6.30
CA ASP A 53 7.84 9.96 6.16
C ASP A 53 6.50 9.97 6.92
N GLY A 54 6.22 8.89 7.67
CA GLY A 54 5.04 8.80 8.52
C GLY A 54 3.74 8.84 7.71
N THR A 55 3.69 8.13 6.59
CA THR A 55 2.48 8.04 5.77
C THR A 55 1.94 6.62 5.68
N VAL A 56 0.64 6.50 5.46
CA VAL A 56 -0.04 5.26 5.06
C VAL A 56 -0.60 5.46 3.66
N ASN A 57 -0.15 4.65 2.72
CA ASN A 57 -0.67 4.64 1.36
C ASN A 57 -1.79 3.62 1.24
N ARG A 58 -2.90 3.99 0.62
CA ARG A 58 -3.94 3.06 0.17
C ARG A 58 -3.74 2.76 -1.32
N TYR A 59 -3.73 1.49 -1.65
CA TYR A 59 -3.64 0.96 -3.00
C TYR A 59 -4.90 0.18 -3.34
N GLN A 60 -5.43 0.37 -4.54
CA GLN A 60 -6.44 -0.53 -5.09
C GLN A 60 -5.74 -1.75 -5.68
N LEU A 61 -6.26 -2.94 -5.39
CA LEU A 61 -5.84 -4.19 -6.00
C LEU A 61 -6.81 -4.54 -7.13
N ASN A 62 -6.31 -4.74 -8.34
CA ASN A 62 -7.15 -5.20 -9.45
C ASN A 62 -7.21 -6.73 -9.55
N ASP A 63 -8.05 -7.25 -10.44
CA ASP A 63 -8.26 -8.69 -10.65
C ASP A 63 -6.98 -9.45 -11.06
N SER A 64 -5.99 -8.75 -11.66
CA SER A 64 -4.68 -9.34 -11.98
C SER A 64 -3.68 -9.30 -10.81
N GLY A 65 -4.11 -8.77 -9.67
CA GLY A 65 -3.35 -8.55 -8.45
C GLY A 65 -2.28 -7.45 -8.60
N LEU A 66 -2.52 -6.44 -9.43
CA LEU A 66 -1.66 -5.26 -9.53
C LEU A 66 -2.18 -4.16 -8.61
N LEU A 67 -1.25 -3.51 -7.93
CA LEU A 67 -1.49 -2.38 -7.06
C LEU A 67 -1.50 -1.07 -7.85
N LYS A 68 -2.43 -0.20 -7.51
CA LYS A 68 -2.46 1.19 -7.96
C LYS A 68 -2.60 2.10 -6.75
N LEU A 69 -1.66 3.02 -6.55
CA LEU A 69 -1.74 4.02 -5.48
C LEU A 69 -2.99 4.90 -5.70
N VAL A 70 -3.82 5.02 -4.66
CA VAL A 70 -5.06 5.83 -4.69
C VAL A 70 -4.91 7.04 -3.77
N PHE A 71 -4.49 6.83 -2.53
CA PHE A 71 -4.34 7.89 -1.53
C PHE A 71 -3.09 7.69 -0.67
N SER A 72 -2.58 8.79 -0.13
CA SER A 72 -1.52 8.81 0.89
C SER A 72 -1.99 9.67 2.05
N TYR A 73 -1.98 9.10 3.25
CA TYR A 73 -2.43 9.74 4.48
C TYR A 73 -1.24 9.98 5.38
N SER A 74 -1.01 11.21 5.83
CA SER A 74 -0.01 11.46 6.87
C SER A 74 -0.57 11.07 8.24
N VAL A 75 0.17 10.25 8.98
CA VAL A 75 -0.22 9.90 10.36
C VAL A 75 -0.11 11.11 11.30
N VAL A 76 0.71 12.10 10.96
CA VAL A 76 0.78 13.38 11.67
C VAL A 76 -0.49 14.20 11.46
N GLN A 77 -1.05 14.18 10.25
CA GLN A 77 -2.35 14.80 9.98
C GLN A 77 -3.50 14.05 10.65
N ALA A 78 -3.40 12.72 10.81
CA ALA A 78 -4.41 11.93 11.52
C ALA A 78 -4.63 12.37 12.98
N VAL A 79 -3.61 12.90 13.65
CA VAL A 79 -3.73 13.47 15.01
C VAL A 79 -4.38 14.86 15.00
N ARG A 80 -4.49 15.52 13.85
CA ARG A 80 -5.21 16.79 13.65
C ARG A 80 -6.53 16.63 12.87
N MET A 81 -6.93 15.41 12.54
CA MET A 81 -8.15 15.16 11.80
C MET A 81 -9.37 15.44 12.66
N THR A 82 -10.33 16.16 12.08
CA THR A 82 -11.63 16.34 12.71
C THR A 82 -12.40 15.02 12.69
N LEU A 83 -13.42 14.88 13.56
CA LEU A 83 -14.20 13.64 13.75
C LEU A 83 -14.74 13.06 12.42
N LEU A 84 -14.99 13.90 11.41
CA LEU A 84 -15.50 13.51 10.11
C LEU A 84 -14.46 12.76 9.23
N GLU A 85 -13.18 13.13 9.34
CA GLU A 85 -12.10 12.53 8.55
C GLU A 85 -11.63 11.21 9.16
N VAL A 86 -11.62 11.13 10.50
CA VAL A 86 -11.35 9.89 11.25
C VAL A 86 -12.39 8.81 10.91
N LEU A 87 -13.66 9.18 10.76
CA LEU A 87 -14.74 8.25 10.38
C LEU A 87 -14.55 7.68 8.96
N HIS A 88 -13.99 8.45 8.02
CA HIS A 88 -13.67 7.95 6.68
C HIS A 88 -12.47 6.99 6.70
N PHE A 89 -11.47 7.27 7.52
CA PHE A 89 -10.32 6.37 7.70
C PHE A 89 -10.74 5.05 8.38
N GLN A 90 -11.52 5.11 9.46
CA GLN A 90 -11.96 3.92 10.20
C GLN A 90 -12.93 3.03 9.39
N ARG A 91 -13.82 3.63 8.58
CA ARG A 91 -14.72 2.90 7.67
C ARG A 91 -14.02 2.26 6.47
N SER A 92 -12.75 2.62 6.20
CA SER A 92 -11.97 2.02 5.12
C SER A 92 -11.16 0.81 5.57
N ILE A 93 -11.10 0.53 6.88
CA ILE A 93 -10.29 -0.54 7.50
C ILE A 93 -11.19 -1.65 8.10
N THR A 94 -12.52 -1.44 8.14
CA THR A 94 -13.53 -2.40 8.59
C THR A 94 -14.42 -2.76 7.42
#